data_AF-A0A8H2PKZ5-F1
#
_entry.id   AF-A0A8H2PKZ5-F1
#
_cell.length_a   1.000
_cell.length_b   1.000
_cell.length_c   1.000
_cell.angle_alpha   90.00
_cell.angle_beta   90.00
_cell.angle_gamma   90.00
#
_symmetry.space_group_name_H-M   'P 1'
#
loop_
_entity.id
_entity.type
_entity.pdbx_description
1 polymer ?
#
loop_
_entity_poly.entity_id
_entity_poly.type
_entity_poly.pdbx_seq_one_letter_code
_entity_poly.pdbx_strand_id
1 'polypeptide(L)'
;MHVFKYKPYYHYDGPTRSDPFREELSSEEANDHVESFFSDIERFFAEGSASFKQEDELIVITTDINETNCDEIVKKCLNSLDLFAHKVRN
;
A
#
# COMPACT_ATOMS: atom_id res chain seq x y z
N MET A 1 3.95 11.93 16.49
CA MET A 1 4.11 11.67 15.04
C MET A 1 5.23 10.67 14.79
N HIS A 2 4.85 9.50 14.32
CA HIS A 2 5.73 8.47 13.77
C HIS A 2 5.80 8.62 12.26
N VAL A 3 6.92 8.22 11.67
CA VAL A 3 7.14 8.24 10.22
C VAL A 3 7.32 6.80 9.75
N PHE A 4 6.49 6.39 8.80
CA PHE A 4 6.53 5.07 8.20
C PHE A 4 6.73 5.19 6.69
N LYS A 5 7.47 4.25 6.11
CA LYS A 5 7.82 4.24 4.69
C LYS A 5 7.44 2.91 4.06
N TYR A 6 6.70 2.97 2.96
CA TYR A 6 6.22 1.78 2.25
C TYR A 6 6.56 1.90 0.76
N LYS A 7 7.12 0.83 0.18
CA LYS A 7 7.29 0.67 -1.26
C LYS A 7 6.24 -0.31 -1.77
N PRO A 8 5.14 0.14 -2.43
CA PRO A 8 4.20 -0.77 -3.05
C PRO A 8 4.86 -1.54 -4.20
N TYR A 9 4.47 -2.79 -4.39
CA TYR A 9 4.88 -3.60 -5.54
C TYR A 9 3.84 -4.66 -5.86
N TYR A 10 3.77 -5.06 -7.12
CA TYR A 10 2.96 -6.18 -7.57
C TYR A 10 3.77 -7.49 -7.54
N HIS A 11 3.14 -8.58 -7.12
CA HIS A 11 3.76 -9.91 -7.14
C HIS A 11 2.72 -11.00 -7.36
N TYR A 12 2.94 -11.85 -8.37
CA TYR A 12 2.08 -12.97 -8.70
C TYR A 12 2.81 -14.29 -8.52
N ASP A 13 2.34 -15.11 -7.57
CA ASP A 13 2.80 -16.49 -7.33
C ASP A 13 1.76 -17.54 -7.75
N GLY A 14 0.76 -17.13 -8.54
CA GLY A 14 -0.40 -17.96 -8.85
C GLY A 14 -1.55 -17.86 -7.84
N PRO A 15 -2.62 -18.65 -8.07
CA PRO A 15 -3.75 -18.73 -7.17
C PRO A 15 -3.34 -19.33 -5.82
N THR A 16 -3.87 -18.78 -4.74
CA THR A 16 -3.63 -19.28 -3.39
C THR A 16 -4.85 -19.98 -2.83
N ARG A 17 -4.73 -20.67 -1.70
CA ARG A 17 -5.91 -21.23 -1.00
C ARG A 17 -6.93 -20.17 -0.61
N SER A 18 -6.47 -18.95 -0.33
CA SER A 18 -7.32 -17.82 0.06
C SER A 18 -7.86 -17.06 -1.14
N ASP A 19 -7.23 -17.19 -2.30
CA ASP A 19 -7.68 -16.59 -3.56
C ASP A 19 -7.45 -17.56 -4.73
N PRO A 20 -8.34 -18.57 -4.89
CA PRO A 20 -8.16 -19.66 -5.85
C PRO A 20 -8.44 -19.25 -7.31
N PHE A 21 -8.98 -18.06 -7.52
CA PHE A 21 -9.28 -17.50 -8.84
C PHE A 21 -8.44 -16.27 -9.16
N ARG A 22 -7.35 -16.04 -8.41
CA ARG A 22 -6.44 -14.93 -8.66
C ARG A 22 -5.88 -15.02 -10.08
N GLU A 23 -6.00 -13.93 -10.83
CA GLU A 23 -5.45 -13.80 -12.18
C GLU A 23 -4.19 -12.94 -12.14
N GLU A 24 -3.26 -13.20 -13.07
CA GLU A 24 -2.06 -12.39 -13.22
C GLU A 24 -2.45 -11.05 -13.86
N LEU A 25 -2.05 -9.94 -13.23
CA LEU A 25 -2.16 -8.61 -13.81
C LEU A 25 -1.10 -8.44 -14.88
N SER A 26 -1.48 -7.80 -15.97
CA SER A 26 -0.54 -7.31 -16.98
C SER A 26 0.41 -6.28 -16.37
N SER A 27 1.58 -6.07 -16.98
CA SER A 27 2.52 -5.04 -16.49
C SER A 27 1.91 -3.63 -16.46
N GLU A 28 0.99 -3.33 -17.39
CA GLU A 28 0.25 -2.06 -17.42
C GLU A 28 -0.70 -1.95 -16.22
N GLU A 29 -1.53 -2.98 -16.00
CA GLU A 29 -2.48 -3.03 -14.86
C GLU A 29 -1.77 -2.95 -13.51
N ALA A 30 -0.64 -3.67 -13.37
CA ALA A 30 0.17 -3.62 -12.15
C ALA A 30 0.70 -2.20 -11.87
N ASN A 31 1.12 -1.47 -12.91
CA ASN A 31 1.56 -0.09 -12.76
C ASN A 31 0.40 0.85 -12.42
N ASP A 32 -0.74 0.70 -13.10
CA ASP A 32 -1.95 1.48 -12.81
C ASP A 32 -2.42 1.27 -11.37
N HIS A 33 -2.33 0.05 -10.84
CA HIS A 33 -2.64 -0.24 -9.45
C HIS A 33 -1.67 0.44 -8.48
N VAL A 34 -0.36 0.43 -8.77
CA VAL A 34 0.65 1.11 -7.94
C VAL A 34 0.42 2.63 -7.93
N GLU A 35 0.13 3.25 -9.06
CA GLU A 35 -0.23 4.68 -9.14
C GLU A 35 -1.53 4.97 -8.37
N SER A 36 -2.51 4.07 -8.47
CA SER A 36 -3.79 4.17 -7.74
C SER A 36 -3.57 4.12 -6.23
N PHE A 37 -2.62 3.31 -5.74
CA PHE A 37 -2.28 3.25 -4.33
C PHE A 37 -1.85 4.62 -3.77
N PHE A 38 -0.97 5.35 -4.46
CA PHE A 38 -0.53 6.68 -4.02
C PHE A 38 -1.68 7.69 -3.97
N SER A 39 -2.67 7.52 -4.85
CA SER A 39 -3.84 8.41 -4.93
C SER A 39 -4.92 8.08 -3.90
N ASP A 40 -5.12 6.80 -3.58
CA ASP A 40 -6.23 6.34 -2.75
C ASP A 40 -5.87 6.16 -1.27
N ILE A 41 -4.59 5.96 -0.93
CA ILE A 41 -4.15 5.68 0.44
C ILE A 41 -4.63 6.71 1.47
N GLU A 42 -4.70 8.00 1.11
CA GLU A 42 -5.20 9.06 2.00
C GLU A 42 -6.65 8.80 2.44
N ARG A 43 -7.48 8.22 1.57
CA ARG A 43 -8.91 7.94 1.81
C ARG A 43 -9.13 6.84 2.85
N PHE A 44 -8.11 6.03 3.12
CA PHE A 44 -8.15 4.98 4.14
C PHE A 44 -7.85 5.53 5.55
N PHE A 45 -7.33 6.75 5.65
CA PHE A 45 -7.07 7.43 6.92
C PHE A 45 -8.22 8.39 7.24
N ALA A 46 -8.41 8.66 8.53
CA ALA A 46 -9.35 9.71 8.94
C ALA A 46 -8.82 11.09 8.49
N GLU A 47 -9.71 12.00 8.11
CA GLU A 47 -9.35 13.33 7.64
C GLU A 47 -8.43 14.04 8.66
N GLY A 48 -7.26 14.51 8.21
CA GLY A 48 -6.27 15.17 9.05
C GLY A 48 -5.48 14.28 10.02
N SER A 49 -5.65 12.94 9.98
CA SER A 49 -4.95 12.02 10.89
C SER A 49 -3.54 11.62 10.44
N ALA A 50 -3.19 11.90 9.18
CA ALA A 50 -1.90 11.57 8.61
C ALA A 50 -1.51 12.58 7.52
N SER A 51 -0.21 12.69 7.27
CA SER A 51 0.36 13.40 6.13
C SER A 51 1.09 12.42 5.23
N PHE A 52 0.92 12.60 3.92
CA PHE A 52 1.45 11.71 2.89
C PHE A 52 2.44 12.47 2.03
N LYS A 53 3.61 11.87 1.78
CA LYS A 53 4.60 12.39 0.85
C LYS A 53 5.10 11.25 -0.01
N GLN A 54 5.02 11.41 -1.32
CA GLN A 54 5.66 10.49 -2.26
C GLN A 54 7.14 10.85 -2.41
N GLU A 55 8.03 9.87 -2.28
CA GLU A 55 9.47 9.97 -2.54
C GLU A 55 9.84 8.86 -3.53
N ASP A 56 9.96 9.20 -4.82
CA ASP A 56 10.15 8.23 -5.91
C ASP A 56 9.05 7.14 -5.90
N GLU A 57 9.44 5.89 -5.67
CA GLU A 57 8.55 4.72 -5.58
C GLU A 57 8.07 4.44 -4.15
N LEU A 58 8.32 5.34 -3.20
CA LEU A 58 7.97 5.19 -1.79
C LEU A 58 6.88 6.17 -1.39
N ILE A 59 6.01 5.74 -0.47
CA ILE A 59 5.17 6.65 0.29
C ILE A 59 5.70 6.78 1.71
N VAL A 60 5.83 8.03 2.15
CA VAL A 60 6.17 8.43 3.51
C VAL A 60 4.88 8.90 4.19
N ILE A 61 4.49 8.19 5.23
CA ILE A 61 3.30 8.46 6.02
C ILE A 61 3.74 8.98 7.39
N THR A 62 3.32 10.19 7.72
CA THR A 62 3.54 10.79 9.05
C THR A 62 2.22 10.84 9.80
N THR A 63 2.12 10.15 10.93
CA THR A 63 0.84 10.01 11.68
C THR A 63 1.08 9.84 13.18
N ASP A 64 0.07 10.11 14.00
CA ASP A 64 0.13 9.93 15.45
C ASP A 64 -0.32 8.53 15.92
N ILE A 65 -0.86 7.71 15.02
CA ILE A 65 -1.18 6.32 15.34
C ILE A 65 0.09 5.46 15.44
N ASN A 66 -0.01 4.35 16.16
CA ASN A 66 1.09 3.40 16.28
C ASN A 66 1.35 2.65 14.96
N GLU A 67 2.50 2.00 14.91
CA GLU A 67 2.96 1.23 13.74
C GLU A 67 1.94 0.18 13.28
N THR A 68 1.43 -0.63 14.21
CA THR A 68 0.51 -1.72 13.90
C THR A 68 -0.78 -1.24 13.25
N ASN A 69 -1.34 -0.13 13.75
CA ASN A 69 -2.55 0.45 13.17
C ASN A 69 -2.27 1.04 11.78
N CYS A 70 -1.11 1.69 11.59
CA CYS A 70 -0.71 2.20 10.28
C CYS A 70 -0.54 1.06 9.27
N ASP A 71 0.16 -0.03 9.66
CA ASP A 71 0.36 -1.22 8.84
C ASP A 71 -0.98 -1.83 8.40
N GLU A 72 -1.94 -1.95 9.32
CA GLU A 72 -3.26 -2.51 9.00
C GLU A 72 -4.08 -1.64 8.05
N ILE A 73 -3.98 -0.30 8.15
CA ILE A 73 -4.64 0.62 7.22
C ILE A 73 -4.00 0.53 5.83
N VAL A 74 -2.67 0.58 5.76
CA VAL A 74 -1.92 0.47 4.51
C VAL A 74 -2.19 -0.87 3.83
N LYS A 75 -2.20 -1.96 4.60
CA LYS A 75 -2.51 -3.30 4.11
C LYS A 75 -3.91 -3.40 3.51
N LYS A 76 -4.92 -2.73 4.07
CA LYS A 76 -6.26 -2.69 3.48
C LYS A 76 -6.27 -2.02 2.10
N CYS A 77 -5.54 -0.92 1.96
CA CYS A 77 -5.39 -0.22 0.68
C CYS A 77 -4.66 -1.09 -0.35
N LEU A 78 -3.53 -1.69 0.03
CA LEU A 78 -2.76 -2.58 -0.84
C LEU A 78 -3.59 -3.79 -1.30
N ASN A 79 -4.30 -4.45 -0.37
CA ASN A 79 -5.14 -5.60 -0.70
C ASN A 79 -6.30 -5.25 -1.64
N SER A 80 -6.84 -4.02 -1.59
CA SER A 80 -7.88 -3.60 -2.56
C SER A 80 -7.36 -3.45 -3.99
N LEU A 81 -6.03 -3.38 -4.15
CA LEU A 81 -5.34 -3.22 -5.44
C LEU A 81 -4.51 -4.46 -5.81
N ASP A 82 -4.64 -5.57 -5.07
CA ASP A 82 -3.80 -6.77 -5.23
C ASP A 82 -2.29 -6.47 -5.18
N LEU A 83 -1.90 -5.52 -4.32
CA LEU A 83 -0.52 -5.10 -4.12
C LEU A 83 0.05 -5.62 -2.81
N PHE A 84 1.39 -5.62 -2.75
CA PHE A 84 2.18 -5.84 -1.55
C PHE A 84 3.00 -4.59 -1.26
N ALA A 85 3.63 -4.53 -0.09
CA ALA A 85 4.59 -3.47 0.19
C ALA A 85 5.81 -3.96 0.97
N HIS A 86 6.96 -3.43 0.61
CA HIS A 86 8.16 -3.49 1.44
C HIS A 86 8.18 -2.30 2.38
N LYS A 87 8.18 -2.58 3.68
CA LYS A 87 8.36 -1.56 4.69
C LYS A 87 9.84 -1.22 4.82
N VAL A 88 10.20 0.04 4.58
CA VAL A 88 11.57 0.51 4.74
C VAL A 88 11.77 0.91 6.19
N ARG A 89 12.51 0.10 6.94
CA ARG A 89 12.96 0.46 8.29
C ARG A 89 14.17 1.40 8.17
N ASN A 90 14.04 2.57 8.78
CA ASN A 90 15.15 3.51 8.98
C ASN A 90 16.09 3.01 10.08
#